data_AF-A0A835L219-F1
#
_entry.id   AF-A0A835L219-F1
#
_cell.length_a   1.000
_cell.length_b   1.000
_cell.length_c   1.000
_cell.angle_alpha   90.00
_cell.angle_beta   90.00
_cell.angle_gamma   90.00
#
_symmetry.space_group_name_H-M   'P 1'
#
loop_
_entity.id
_entity.type
_entity.pdbx_description
1 polymer ?
#
loop_
_entity_poly.entity_id
_entity_poly.type
_entity_poly.pdbx_seq_one_letter_code
_entity_poly.pdbx_strand_id
1 'polypeptide(L)'
;MQDRLANETEEQRDHRFRLISDRLSNETEEQRTHRLSLISDRLSNETQEQRAHRLGLIHDRLNNETEEQRTRRLGSMQDRLANETEEQRAHRFRLISNRLSNETDEQRAHRLRLISDRLSNETEEQRAHRLGLIHDRLSNETPEARLNRLNTMRQTSHIRRGITNEQSFQTAINVFADVSCDVCKKNIYPPQRFNLRPNMYNTLLPEELIALDKITTCSRCNNHIKKRKIPPTAYWNKMMPAEPMN
;
A
#
# COMPACT_ATOMS: atom_id res chain seq x y z
N MET A 1 -25.97 -47.08 -4.84
CA MET A 1 -26.77 -46.05 -4.12
C MET A 1 -26.76 -44.68 -4.85
N GLN A 2 -25.83 -44.43 -5.78
CA GLN A 2 -25.80 -43.20 -6.61
C GLN A 2 -26.88 -43.17 -7.72
N ASP A 3 -27.38 -44.32 -8.18
CA ASP A 3 -28.39 -44.38 -9.27
C ASP A 3 -29.82 -43.96 -8.86
N ARG A 4 -30.13 -43.80 -7.57
CA ARG A 4 -31.47 -43.38 -7.13
C ARG A 4 -31.73 -41.87 -7.24
N LEU A 5 -30.68 -41.05 -7.34
CA LEU A 5 -30.79 -39.59 -7.42
C LEU A 5 -30.91 -39.07 -8.86
N ALA A 6 -30.59 -39.88 -9.86
CA ALA A 6 -30.58 -39.47 -11.26
C ALA A 6 -31.98 -39.43 -11.91
N ASN A 7 -33.00 -40.00 -11.25
CA ASN A 7 -34.37 -40.14 -11.78
C ASN A 7 -35.42 -39.40 -10.94
N GLU A 8 -35.00 -38.49 -10.04
CA GLU A 8 -35.90 -37.69 -9.22
C GLU A 8 -36.50 -36.52 -10.02
N THR A 9 -37.83 -36.41 -10.03
CA THR A 9 -38.53 -35.24 -10.57
C THR A 9 -38.19 -33.99 -9.75
N GLU A 10 -38.35 -32.80 -10.34
CA GLU A 10 -38.13 -31.53 -9.65
C GLU A 10 -39.02 -31.40 -8.40
N GLU A 11 -40.29 -31.80 -8.50
CA GLU A 11 -41.22 -31.82 -7.36
C GLU A 11 -40.78 -32.73 -6.22
N GLN A 12 -40.24 -33.92 -6.54
CA GLN A 12 -39.70 -34.83 -5.52
C GLN A 12 -38.46 -34.25 -4.83
N ARG A 13 -37.59 -33.57 -5.58
CA ARG A 13 -36.44 -32.85 -5.01
C ARG A 13 -36.89 -31.73 -4.08
N ASP A 14 -37.84 -30.91 -4.50
CA ASP A 14 -38.36 -29.80 -3.70
C ASP A 14 -39.08 -30.28 -2.44
N HIS A 15 -39.85 -31.35 -2.53
CA HIS A 15 -40.47 -31.98 -1.38
C HIS A 15 -39.43 -32.48 -0.37
N ARG A 16 -38.36 -33.13 -0.86
CA ARG A 16 -37.26 -33.61 -0.02
C ARG A 16 -36.50 -32.46 0.64
N PHE A 17 -36.22 -31.38 -0.10
CA PHE A 17 -35.57 -30.19 0.45
C PHE A 17 -36.42 -29.52 1.52
N ARG A 18 -37.74 -29.43 1.33
CA ARG A 18 -38.67 -28.94 2.36
C ARG A 18 -38.63 -29.79 3.62
N LEU A 19 -38.75 -31.12 3.52
CA LEU A 19 -38.70 -32.01 4.68
C LEU A 19 -37.37 -31.91 5.45
N ILE A 20 -36.26 -31.77 4.73
CA ILE A 20 -34.95 -31.53 5.36
C ILE A 20 -34.97 -30.17 6.06
N SER A 21 -35.43 -29.11 5.38
CA SER A 21 -35.49 -27.77 5.96
C SER A 21 -36.35 -27.72 7.22
N ASP A 22 -37.53 -28.33 7.20
CA ASP A 22 -38.45 -28.41 8.34
C ASP A 22 -37.82 -29.18 9.51
N ARG A 23 -37.11 -30.27 9.23
CA ARG A 23 -36.39 -31.02 10.25
C ARG A 23 -35.26 -30.18 10.87
N LEU A 24 -34.50 -29.46 10.05
CA LEU A 24 -33.42 -28.60 10.52
C LEU A 24 -33.94 -27.42 11.35
N SER A 25 -35.08 -26.86 10.97
CA SER A 25 -35.72 -25.74 11.67
C SER A 25 -36.32 -26.14 13.03
N ASN A 26 -36.75 -27.40 13.18
CA ASN A 26 -37.37 -27.92 14.41
C ASN A 26 -36.40 -28.71 15.30
N GLU A 27 -35.09 -28.67 15.01
CA GLU A 27 -34.10 -29.36 15.83
C GLU A 27 -33.91 -28.71 17.21
N THR A 28 -33.76 -29.55 18.23
CA THR A 28 -33.31 -29.09 19.55
C THR A 28 -31.82 -28.77 19.52
N GLU A 29 -31.34 -27.94 20.45
CA GLU A 29 -29.90 -27.63 20.55
C GLU A 29 -29.04 -28.89 20.77
N GLU A 30 -29.55 -29.88 21.50
CA GLU A 30 -28.88 -31.17 21.71
C GLU A 30 -28.77 -31.99 20.42
N GLN A 31 -29.82 -32.02 19.60
CA GLN A 31 -29.79 -32.69 18.28
C GLN A 31 -28.83 -31.96 17.33
N ARG A 32 -28.85 -30.63 17.36
CA ARG A 32 -27.97 -29.78 16.55
C ARG A 32 -26.50 -30.01 16.92
N THR A 33 -26.17 -29.98 18.21
CA THR A 33 -24.81 -30.20 18.71
C THR A 33 -24.33 -31.61 18.39
N HIS A 34 -25.16 -32.63 18.60
CA HIS A 34 -24.82 -34.01 18.24
C HIS A 34 -24.52 -34.16 16.74
N ARG A 35 -25.35 -33.60 15.86
CA ARG A 35 -25.09 -33.62 14.41
C ARG A 35 -23.78 -32.89 14.07
N LEU A 36 -23.55 -31.71 14.63
CA LEU A 36 -22.32 -30.96 14.39
C LEU A 36 -21.08 -31.72 14.86
N SER A 37 -21.17 -32.46 15.98
CA SER A 37 -20.12 -33.36 16.45
C SER A 37 -19.83 -34.46 15.43
N LEU A 38 -20.86 -35.17 14.93
CA LEU A 38 -20.67 -36.22 13.92
C LEU A 38 -20.03 -35.69 12.64
N ILE A 39 -20.40 -34.47 12.22
CA ILE A 39 -19.75 -33.81 11.08
C ILE A 39 -18.29 -33.52 11.41
N SER A 40 -18.01 -32.97 12.60
CA SER A 40 -16.65 -32.67 13.05
C SER A 40 -15.77 -33.92 13.10
N ASP A 41 -16.28 -35.03 13.61
CA ASP A 41 -15.57 -36.31 13.69
C ASP A 41 -15.28 -36.86 12.29
N ARG A 42 -16.25 -36.79 11.38
CA ARG A 42 -16.06 -37.21 10.00
C ARG A 42 -15.02 -36.36 9.28
N LEU A 43 -15.01 -35.05 9.51
CA LEU A 43 -14.03 -34.14 8.92
C LEU A 43 -12.64 -34.33 9.51
N SER A 44 -12.54 -34.68 10.79
CA SER A 44 -11.27 -34.93 11.48
C SER A 44 -10.63 -36.25 11.03
N ASN A 45 -11.46 -37.24 10.69
CA ASN A 45 -11.01 -38.56 10.21
C ASN A 45 -10.96 -38.67 8.68
N GLU A 46 -11.11 -37.56 7.95
CA GLU A 46 -11.10 -37.52 6.49
C GLU A 46 -9.69 -37.84 5.96
N THR A 47 -9.58 -38.77 4.99
CA THR A 47 -8.30 -39.02 4.32
C THR A 47 -7.91 -37.84 3.43
N GLN A 48 -6.63 -37.71 3.09
CA GLN A 48 -6.17 -36.64 2.19
C GLN A 48 -6.90 -36.67 0.84
N GLU A 49 -7.17 -37.85 0.30
CA GLU A 49 -7.89 -38.03 -0.96
C GLU A 49 -9.36 -37.63 -0.86
N GLN A 50 -10.05 -38.02 0.22
CA GLN A 50 -11.43 -37.59 0.49
C GLN A 50 -11.52 -36.07 0.63
N ARG A 51 -10.56 -35.47 1.35
CA ARG A 51 -10.46 -34.01 1.50
C ARG A 51 -10.23 -33.32 0.17
N ALA A 52 -9.31 -33.84 -0.66
CA ALA A 52 -9.04 -33.30 -1.99
C ALA A 52 -10.29 -33.37 -2.88
N HIS A 53 -10.99 -34.50 -2.89
CA HIS A 53 -12.24 -34.68 -3.63
C HIS A 53 -13.33 -33.71 -3.16
N ARG A 54 -13.54 -33.57 -1.84
CA ARG A 54 -14.51 -32.62 -1.28
C ARG A 54 -14.19 -31.18 -1.65
N LEU A 55 -12.92 -30.78 -1.54
CA LEU A 55 -12.47 -29.44 -1.94
C LEU A 55 -12.62 -29.22 -3.45
N GLY A 56 -12.39 -30.26 -4.27
CA GLY A 56 -12.63 -30.25 -5.71
C GLY A 56 -14.10 -29.97 -6.05
N LEU A 57 -15.04 -30.68 -5.44
CA LEU A 57 -16.48 -30.44 -5.64
C LEU A 57 -16.92 -29.02 -5.24
N ILE A 58 -16.31 -28.46 -4.19
CA ILE A 58 -16.57 -27.07 -3.80
C ILE A 58 -16.01 -26.12 -4.85
N HIS A 59 -14.80 -26.38 -5.34
CA HIS A 59 -14.16 -25.58 -6.39
C HIS A 59 -14.98 -25.59 -7.68
N ASP A 60 -15.44 -26.76 -8.13
CA ASP A 60 -16.28 -26.90 -9.32
C ASP A 60 -17.62 -26.18 -9.16
N ARG A 61 -18.23 -26.25 -7.97
CA ARG A 61 -19.46 -25.49 -7.70
C ARG A 61 -19.23 -23.99 -7.77
N LEU A 62 -18.12 -23.50 -7.22
CA LEU A 62 -17.80 -22.08 -7.24
C LEU A 62 -17.46 -21.58 -8.66
N ASN A 63 -16.81 -22.41 -9.46
CA ASN A 63 -16.48 -22.08 -10.86
C ASN A 63 -17.72 -22.07 -11.76
N ASN A 64 -18.72 -22.91 -11.45
CA ASN A 64 -19.99 -22.97 -12.19
C ASN A 64 -21.11 -22.13 -11.55
N GLU A 65 -20.77 -21.26 -10.58
CA GLU A 65 -21.72 -20.38 -9.91
C GLU A 65 -22.22 -19.30 -10.89
N THR A 66 -23.54 -19.10 -10.98
CA THR A 66 -24.09 -17.98 -11.77
C THR A 66 -23.82 -16.65 -11.06
N GLU A 67 -23.81 -15.52 -11.78
CA GLU A 67 -23.57 -14.21 -11.14
C GLU A 67 -24.62 -13.90 -10.07
N GLU A 68 -25.86 -14.35 -10.27
CA GLU A 68 -26.92 -14.17 -9.28
C GLU A 68 -26.68 -15.00 -8.01
N GLN A 69 -26.24 -16.26 -8.16
CA GLN A 69 -25.87 -17.11 -7.02
C GLN A 69 -24.67 -16.52 -6.27
N ARG A 70 -23.67 -16.05 -7.02
CA ARG A 70 -22.49 -15.37 -6.48
C ARG A 70 -22.87 -14.12 -5.71
N THR A 71 -23.72 -13.28 -6.29
CA THR A 71 -24.22 -12.06 -5.63
C THR A 71 -24.97 -12.40 -4.34
N ARG A 72 -25.87 -13.38 -4.37
CA ARG A 72 -26.59 -13.85 -3.16
C ARG A 72 -25.64 -14.37 -2.08
N ARG A 73 -24.63 -15.16 -2.45
CA ARG A 73 -23.63 -15.70 -1.52
C ARG A 73 -22.76 -14.60 -0.91
N LEU A 74 -22.27 -13.66 -1.73
CA LEU A 74 -21.48 -12.52 -1.26
C LEU A 74 -22.31 -11.59 -0.37
N GLY A 75 -23.57 -11.33 -0.73
CA GLY A 75 -24.51 -10.56 0.07
C GLY A 75 -24.76 -11.18 1.44
N SER A 76 -25.07 -12.48 1.50
CA SER A 76 -25.24 -13.19 2.78
C SER A 76 -23.99 -13.14 3.67
N MET A 77 -22.79 -13.19 3.08
CA MET A 77 -21.55 -12.99 3.85
C MET A 77 -21.40 -11.56 4.35
N GLN A 78 -21.74 -10.56 3.53
CA GLN A 78 -21.73 -9.15 3.94
C GLN A 78 -22.71 -8.89 5.08
N ASP A 79 -23.94 -9.41 5.00
CA ASP A 79 -24.95 -9.26 6.05
C ASP A 79 -24.47 -9.88 7.36
N ARG A 80 -23.84 -11.06 7.29
CA ARG A 80 -23.25 -11.70 8.49
C ARG A 80 -22.13 -10.86 9.09
N LEU A 81 -21.26 -10.28 8.26
CA LEU A 81 -20.17 -9.42 8.71
C LEU A 81 -20.69 -8.11 9.30
N ALA A 82 -21.74 -7.53 8.72
CA ALA A 82 -22.37 -6.31 9.20
C ALA A 82 -23.03 -6.51 10.56
N ASN A 83 -23.62 -7.69 10.78
CA ASN A 83 -24.29 -8.07 12.03
C ASN A 83 -23.38 -8.83 13.03
N GLU A 84 -22.06 -8.86 12.81
CA GLU A 84 -21.11 -9.45 13.77
C GLU A 84 -21.17 -8.71 15.12
N THR A 85 -21.32 -9.47 16.21
CA THR A 85 -21.09 -8.92 17.55
C THR A 85 -19.62 -8.55 17.74
N GLU A 86 -19.33 -7.70 18.73
CA GLU A 86 -17.95 -7.32 19.04
C GLU A 86 -17.07 -8.55 19.39
N GLU A 87 -17.61 -9.51 20.14
CA GLU A 87 -16.93 -10.76 20.47
C GLU A 87 -16.63 -11.62 19.23
N GLN A 88 -17.60 -11.75 18.30
CA GLN A 88 -17.42 -12.49 17.06
C GLN A 88 -16.35 -11.83 16.17
N ARG A 89 -16.37 -10.50 16.09
CA ARG A 89 -15.37 -9.72 15.36
C ARG A 89 -13.99 -9.88 15.98
N ALA A 90 -13.88 -9.77 17.30
CA ALA A 90 -12.63 -9.96 18.03
C ALA A 90 -12.08 -11.39 17.85
N HIS A 91 -12.94 -12.40 17.91
CA HIS A 91 -12.57 -13.79 17.65
C HIS A 91 -12.06 -13.98 16.22
N ARG A 92 -12.74 -13.42 15.21
CA ARG A 92 -12.29 -13.46 13.81
C ARG A 92 -10.92 -12.80 13.63
N PHE A 93 -10.71 -11.63 14.22
CA PHE A 93 -9.40 -10.97 14.17
C PHE A 93 -8.31 -11.77 14.89
N ARG A 94 -8.63 -12.43 16.00
CA ARG A 94 -7.69 -13.33 16.69
C ARG A 94 -7.28 -14.51 15.81
N LEU A 95 -8.23 -15.14 15.11
CA LEU A 95 -7.91 -16.23 14.17
C LEU A 95 -7.02 -15.76 13.03
N ILE A 96 -7.31 -14.58 12.46
CA ILE A 96 -6.47 -13.99 11.41
C ILE A 96 -5.07 -13.70 11.95
N SER A 97 -4.98 -13.06 13.12
CA SER A 97 -3.71 -12.75 13.77
C SER A 97 -2.89 -14.00 14.05
N ASN A 98 -3.49 -15.03 14.65
CA ASN A 98 -2.82 -16.30 14.91
C ASN A 98 -2.33 -16.97 13.62
N ARG A 99 -3.12 -16.92 12.55
CA ARG A 99 -2.68 -17.45 11.25
C ARG A 99 -1.47 -16.67 10.72
N LEU A 100 -1.51 -15.34 10.76
CA LEU A 100 -0.43 -14.49 10.27
C LEU A 100 0.85 -14.63 11.11
N SER A 101 0.73 -14.78 12.43
CA SER A 101 1.86 -14.98 13.33
C SER A 101 2.54 -16.34 13.15
N ASN A 102 1.79 -17.34 12.68
CA ASN A 102 2.30 -18.69 12.41
C ASN A 102 2.64 -18.92 10.93
N GLU A 103 2.63 -17.88 10.08
CA GLU A 103 3.06 -18.01 8.68
C GLU A 103 4.55 -18.32 8.60
N THR A 104 4.93 -19.28 7.74
CA THR A 104 6.34 -19.43 7.36
C THR A 104 6.77 -18.28 6.44
N ASP A 105 8.08 -18.08 6.29
CA ASP A 105 8.61 -17.04 5.41
C ASP A 105 8.16 -17.22 3.95
N GLU A 106 8.07 -18.46 3.46
CA GLU A 106 7.57 -18.75 2.11
C GLU A 106 6.09 -18.41 1.97
N GLN A 107 5.27 -18.73 2.97
CA GLN A 107 3.84 -18.41 2.98
C GLN A 107 3.62 -16.90 2.99
N ARG A 108 4.39 -16.18 3.82
CA ARG A 108 4.39 -14.72 3.88
C ARG A 108 4.82 -14.12 2.55
N ALA A 109 5.91 -14.60 1.95
CA ALA A 109 6.41 -14.12 0.67
C ALA A 109 5.40 -14.35 -0.46
N HIS A 110 4.77 -15.53 -0.49
CA HIS A 110 3.72 -15.85 -1.44
C HIS A 110 2.50 -14.92 -1.28
N ARG A 111 2.04 -14.69 -0.05
CA ARG A 111 0.92 -13.77 0.23
C ARG A 111 1.24 -12.34 -0.20
N LEU A 112 2.44 -11.85 0.11
CA LEU A 112 2.87 -10.50 -0.29
C LEU A 112 2.99 -10.36 -1.81
N ARG A 113 3.44 -11.41 -2.50
CA ARG A 113 3.49 -11.44 -3.97
C ARG A 113 2.09 -11.30 -4.56
N LEU A 114 1.11 -12.08 -4.10
CA LEU A 114 -0.28 -11.97 -4.57
C LEU A 114 -0.87 -10.56 -4.34
N ILE A 115 -0.53 -9.91 -3.23
CA ILE A 115 -0.94 -8.52 -2.97
C ILE A 115 -0.27 -7.58 -3.98
N SER A 116 1.03 -7.74 -4.23
CA SER A 116 1.78 -6.94 -5.20
C SER A 116 1.24 -7.11 -6.62
N ASP A 117 0.94 -8.35 -7.03
CA ASP A 117 0.40 -8.66 -8.35
C ASP A 117 -1.00 -8.04 -8.53
N ARG A 118 -1.85 -8.09 -7.50
CA ARG A 118 -3.15 -7.42 -7.53
C ARG A 118 -3.01 -5.90 -7.66
N LEU A 119 -2.09 -5.28 -6.93
CA LEU A 119 -1.86 -3.84 -7.01
C LEU A 119 -1.25 -3.41 -8.36
N SER A 120 -0.44 -4.29 -8.97
CA SER A 120 0.20 -4.02 -10.26
C SER A 120 -0.80 -4.15 -11.42
N ASN A 121 -1.80 -5.01 -11.28
CA ASN A 121 -2.87 -5.23 -12.26
C ASN A 121 -4.16 -4.47 -11.93
N GLU A 122 -4.10 -3.48 -11.04
CA GLU A 122 -5.25 -2.67 -10.65
C GLU A 122 -5.71 -1.79 -11.82
N THR A 123 -7.01 -1.77 -12.10
CA THR A 123 -7.56 -0.83 -13.10
C THR A 123 -7.53 0.61 -12.57
N GLU A 124 -7.62 1.61 -13.44
CA GLU A 124 -7.61 3.01 -13.00
C GLU A 124 -8.78 3.32 -12.05
N GLU A 125 -9.96 2.75 -12.30
CA GLU A 125 -11.12 2.90 -11.42
C GLU A 125 -10.89 2.25 -10.04
N GLN A 126 -10.33 1.04 -10.00
CA GLN A 126 -10.01 0.36 -8.74
C GLN A 126 -8.97 1.16 -7.95
N ARG A 127 -7.96 1.70 -8.63
CA ARG A 127 -6.92 2.56 -8.06
C ARG A 127 -7.53 3.84 -7.50
N ALA A 128 -8.37 4.51 -8.28
CA ALA A 128 -9.05 5.73 -7.85
C ALA A 128 -9.92 5.47 -6.61
N HIS A 129 -10.70 4.39 -6.62
CA HIS A 129 -11.51 3.98 -5.47
C HIS A 129 -10.65 3.70 -4.23
N ARG A 130 -9.57 2.93 -4.36
CA ARG A 130 -8.65 2.64 -3.25
C ARG A 130 -8.00 3.90 -2.69
N LEU A 131 -7.57 4.83 -3.55
CA LEU A 131 -7.00 6.11 -3.14
C LEU A 131 -8.05 7.00 -2.47
N GLY A 132 -9.30 6.98 -2.95
CA GLY A 132 -10.45 7.63 -2.31
C GLY A 132 -10.64 7.15 -0.88
N LEU A 133 -10.68 5.84 -0.64
CA LEU A 133 -10.80 5.27 0.71
C LEU A 133 -9.63 5.69 1.65
N ILE A 134 -8.42 5.81 1.12
CA ILE A 134 -7.26 6.30 1.89
C ILE A 134 -7.45 7.78 2.23
N HIS A 135 -7.90 8.58 1.27
CA HIS A 135 -8.19 10.01 1.47
C HIS A 135 -9.29 10.22 2.51
N ASP A 136 -10.36 9.43 2.46
CA ASP A 136 -11.46 9.50 3.42
C ASP A 136 -11.01 9.12 4.82
N ARG A 137 -10.15 8.09 4.95
CA ARG A 137 -9.55 7.73 6.24
C ARG A 137 -8.70 8.87 6.81
N LEU A 138 -7.91 9.53 5.98
CA LEU A 138 -7.08 10.66 6.40
C LEU A 138 -7.92 11.89 6.75
N SER A 139 -9.04 12.09 6.07
CA SER A 139 -9.97 13.18 6.34
C SER A 139 -10.75 12.97 7.64
N ASN A 140 -11.06 11.71 7.97
CA ASN A 140 -11.77 11.31 9.18
C ASN A 140 -10.84 10.82 10.31
N GLU A 141 -9.54 11.15 10.26
CA GLU A 141 -8.59 10.73 11.28
C GLU A 141 -8.88 11.43 12.63
N THR A 142 -8.73 10.72 13.74
CA THR A 142 -8.85 11.35 15.07
C THR A 142 -7.69 12.32 15.32
N PRO A 143 -7.87 13.36 16.15
CA PRO A 143 -6.78 14.30 16.48
C PRO A 143 -5.51 13.61 17.02
N GLU A 144 -5.68 12.54 17.81
CA GLU A 144 -4.58 11.72 18.32
C GLU A 144 -3.87 10.96 17.20
N ALA A 145 -4.61 10.30 16.31
CA ALA A 145 -4.03 9.59 15.16
C ALA A 145 -3.27 10.56 14.24
N ARG A 146 -3.82 11.75 14.02
CA ARG A 146 -3.16 12.83 13.28
C ARG A 146 -1.84 13.24 13.92
N LEU A 147 -1.85 13.49 15.23
CA LEU A 147 -0.66 13.89 15.97
C LEU A 147 0.43 12.82 15.86
N ASN A 148 0.08 11.54 16.06
CA ASN A 148 1.00 10.42 15.93
C ASN A 148 1.59 10.30 14.52
N ARG A 149 0.76 10.44 13.48
CA ARG A 149 1.21 10.45 12.08
C ARG A 149 2.19 11.60 11.82
N LEU A 150 1.87 12.81 12.26
CA LEU A 150 2.72 13.98 12.09
C LEU A 150 4.05 13.85 12.86
N ASN A 151 4.03 13.31 14.08
CA ASN A 151 5.24 13.05 14.85
C ASN A 151 6.15 12.04 14.15
N THR A 152 5.59 10.95 13.61
CA THR A 152 6.32 9.97 12.82
C THR A 152 6.93 10.59 11.56
N MET A 153 6.17 11.46 10.86
CA MET A 153 6.68 12.20 9.70
C MET A 153 7.82 13.16 10.08
N ARG A 154 7.75 13.83 11.23
CA ARG A 154 8.84 14.68 11.73
C ARG A 154 10.07 13.85 12.03
N GLN A 155 9.94 12.74 12.77
CA GLN A 155 11.07 11.86 13.12
C GLN A 155 11.75 11.31 11.86
N THR A 156 11.00 10.80 10.90
CA THR A 156 11.56 10.32 9.63
C THR A 156 12.25 11.43 8.84
N SER A 157 11.69 12.65 8.84
CA SER A 157 12.36 13.81 8.24
C SER A 157 13.64 14.20 8.97
N HIS A 158 13.66 14.16 10.30
CA HIS A 158 14.84 14.42 11.12
C HIS A 158 15.96 13.43 10.81
N ILE A 159 15.65 12.13 10.78
CA ILE A 159 16.58 11.07 10.40
C ILE A 159 17.13 11.31 8.98
N ARG A 160 16.27 11.60 8.00
CA ARG A 160 16.70 11.89 6.63
C ARG A 160 17.61 13.12 6.51
N ARG A 161 17.48 14.07 7.43
CA ARG A 161 18.30 15.29 7.50
C ARG A 161 19.52 15.14 8.42
N GLY A 162 19.73 13.97 9.04
CA GLY A 162 20.80 13.76 10.01
C GLY A 162 20.65 14.57 11.30
N ILE A 163 19.46 15.10 11.58
CA ILE A 163 19.16 15.86 12.81
C ILE A 163 18.73 14.83 13.86
N THR A 164 19.67 14.32 14.64
CA THR A 164 19.42 13.22 15.59
C THR A 164 19.29 13.69 17.04
N ASN A 165 19.76 14.90 17.34
CA ASN A 165 19.72 15.47 18.70
C ASN A 165 19.49 17.00 18.68
N GLU A 166 19.18 17.57 19.84
CA GLU A 166 18.89 19.00 19.98
C GLU A 166 20.08 19.88 19.55
N GLN A 167 21.32 19.47 19.84
CA GLN A 167 22.51 20.19 19.40
C GLN A 167 22.60 20.27 17.88
N SER A 168 22.35 19.16 17.15
CA SER A 168 22.33 19.14 15.69
C SER A 168 21.23 20.03 15.10
N PHE A 169 20.08 20.12 15.78
CA PHE A 169 19.00 21.02 15.41
C PHE A 169 19.43 22.49 15.62
N GLN A 170 19.97 22.81 16.79
CA GLN A 170 20.47 24.15 17.11
C GLN A 170 21.58 24.58 16.16
N THR A 171 22.52 23.70 15.83
CA THR A 171 23.52 23.95 14.80
C THR A 171 22.85 24.19 13.45
N ALA A 172 21.89 23.36 13.05
CA ALA A 172 21.22 23.50 11.76
C ALA A 172 20.43 24.82 11.61
N ILE A 173 19.76 25.30 12.67
CA ILE A 173 18.99 26.56 12.61
C ILE A 173 19.88 27.80 12.72
N ASN A 174 21.05 27.69 13.33
CA ASN A 174 22.01 28.79 13.48
C ASN A 174 23.03 28.85 12.33
N VAL A 175 22.86 28.05 11.29
CA VAL A 175 23.64 28.13 10.06
C VAL A 175 23.03 29.20 9.17
N PHE A 176 23.73 30.32 9.02
CA PHE A 176 23.32 31.44 8.17
C PHE A 176 23.94 31.37 6.78
N ALA A 177 23.43 32.19 5.86
CA ALA A 177 23.97 32.31 4.52
C ALA A 177 25.07 33.40 4.50
N ASP A 178 26.33 32.98 4.61
CA ASP A 178 27.51 33.87 4.72
C ASP A 178 28.33 34.02 3.42
N VAL A 179 28.08 33.19 2.39
CA VAL A 179 28.83 33.24 1.13
C VAL A 179 27.91 33.56 -0.02
N SER A 180 28.29 34.54 -0.86
CA SER A 180 27.51 34.89 -2.06
C SER A 180 27.85 33.97 -3.24
N CYS A 181 26.85 33.66 -4.07
CA CYS A 181 27.04 32.93 -5.32
C CYS A 181 27.82 33.77 -6.33
N ASP A 182 28.89 33.24 -6.92
CA ASP A 182 29.66 34.02 -7.91
C ASP A 182 28.86 34.39 -9.17
N VAL A 183 27.91 33.53 -9.55
CA VAL A 183 27.03 33.72 -10.72
C VAL A 183 25.86 34.65 -10.42
N CYS A 184 25.10 34.41 -9.32
CA CYS A 184 23.85 35.15 -9.06
C CYS A 184 23.85 36.05 -7.83
N LYS A 185 24.99 36.17 -7.15
CA LYS A 185 25.27 36.89 -5.89
C LYS A 185 24.25 36.71 -4.75
N LYS A 186 23.33 35.73 -4.85
CA LYS A 186 22.48 35.34 -3.72
C LYS A 186 23.34 34.73 -2.63
N ASN A 187 23.08 35.08 -1.37
CA ASN A 187 23.72 34.44 -0.23
C ASN A 187 23.31 32.97 -0.15
N ILE A 188 24.28 32.11 0.11
CA ILE A 188 24.18 30.66 0.07
C ILE A 188 24.48 30.10 1.46
N TYR A 189 23.55 29.28 1.96
CA TYR A 189 23.79 28.47 3.15
C TYR A 189 24.89 27.44 2.88
N PRO A 190 25.78 27.13 3.83
CA PRO A 190 26.82 26.11 3.69
C PRO A 190 26.42 24.82 2.97
N PRO A 191 25.24 24.19 3.23
CA PRO A 191 24.83 22.97 2.54
C PRO A 191 24.47 23.15 1.05
N GLN A 192 24.26 24.40 0.62
CA GLN A 192 23.88 24.75 -0.74
C GLN A 192 25.09 25.24 -1.57
N ARG A 193 26.29 25.28 -0.98
CA ARG A 193 27.53 25.71 -1.63
C ARG A 193 28.07 24.60 -2.50
N PHE A 194 28.26 24.91 -3.77
CA PHE A 194 28.90 24.01 -4.72
C PHE A 194 30.11 24.69 -5.33
N ASN A 195 31.19 23.95 -5.36
CA ASN A 195 32.42 24.37 -6.00
C ASN A 195 32.42 23.89 -7.44
N LEU A 196 32.58 24.82 -8.37
CA LEU A 196 32.72 24.53 -9.80
C LEU A 196 34.09 24.99 -10.28
N ARG A 197 34.67 24.23 -11.21
CA ARG A 197 35.86 24.62 -11.97
C ARG A 197 35.41 25.28 -13.28
N PRO A 198 35.56 26.61 -13.44
CA PRO A 198 35.04 27.35 -14.58
C PRO A 198 35.59 26.90 -15.94
N ASN A 199 36.85 26.48 -15.98
CA ASN A 199 37.54 26.05 -17.22
C ASN A 199 36.81 24.95 -18.01
N MET A 200 36.00 24.12 -17.33
CA MET A 200 35.22 23.08 -17.99
C MET A 200 33.96 23.59 -18.71
N TYR A 201 33.60 24.87 -18.51
CA TYR A 201 32.37 25.50 -18.98
C TYR A 201 32.65 26.86 -19.64
N ASN A 202 33.82 26.99 -20.28
CA ASN A 202 34.32 28.22 -20.91
C ASN A 202 33.39 28.81 -21.98
N THR A 203 32.48 28.01 -22.55
CA THR A 203 31.49 28.46 -23.53
C THR A 203 30.23 29.06 -22.91
N LEU A 204 30.05 28.95 -21.60
CA LEU A 204 28.82 29.34 -20.89
C LEU A 204 29.03 30.42 -19.84
N LEU A 205 30.25 30.57 -19.37
CA LEU A 205 30.60 31.51 -18.30
C LEU A 205 31.31 32.74 -18.90
N PRO A 206 31.10 33.93 -18.33
CA PRO A 206 31.88 35.12 -18.67
C PRO A 206 33.38 34.92 -18.40
N GLU A 207 34.22 35.64 -19.14
CA GLU A 207 35.68 35.56 -19.03
C GLU A 207 36.19 35.83 -17.61
N GLU A 208 35.52 36.72 -16.88
CA GLU A 208 35.85 37.08 -15.49
C GLU A 208 35.71 35.89 -14.55
N LEU A 209 34.74 35.00 -14.81
CA LEU A 209 34.56 33.78 -14.02
C LEU A 209 35.48 32.66 -14.51
N ILE A 210 35.82 32.62 -15.80
CA ILE A 210 36.75 31.63 -16.37
C ILE A 210 38.16 31.83 -15.83
N ALA A 211 38.58 33.09 -15.63
CA ALA A 211 39.91 33.41 -15.08
C ALA A 211 40.13 32.87 -13.65
N LEU A 212 39.06 32.49 -12.94
CA LEU A 212 39.14 31.90 -11.61
C LEU A 212 39.33 30.38 -11.70
N ASP A 213 40.25 29.82 -10.91
CA ASP A 213 40.43 28.36 -10.81
C ASP A 213 39.17 27.66 -10.24
N LYS A 214 38.42 28.39 -9.40
CA LYS A 214 37.27 27.86 -8.67
C LYS A 214 36.26 28.96 -8.38
N ILE A 215 34.98 28.66 -8.63
CA ILE A 215 33.86 29.52 -8.25
C ILE A 215 32.91 28.79 -7.31
N THR A 216 32.31 29.54 -6.38
CA THR A 216 31.26 29.10 -5.48
C THR A 216 29.90 29.42 -6.07
N THR A 217 29.06 28.41 -6.21
CA THR A 217 27.73 28.53 -6.81
C THR A 217 26.65 27.98 -5.90
N CYS A 218 25.44 28.52 -6.00
CA CYS A 218 24.27 27.94 -5.36
C CYS A 218 23.82 26.68 -6.14
N SER A 219 23.08 25.80 -5.49
CA SER A 219 22.53 24.57 -6.10
C SER A 219 21.87 24.81 -7.47
N ARG A 220 21.13 25.90 -7.61
CA ARG A 220 20.43 26.24 -8.86
C ARG A 220 21.40 26.57 -9.99
N CYS A 221 22.37 27.46 -9.77
CA CYS A 221 23.38 27.84 -10.76
C CYS A 221 24.24 26.64 -11.12
N ASN A 222 24.68 25.86 -10.12
CA ASN A 222 25.45 24.64 -10.30
C ASN A 222 24.74 23.64 -11.22
N ASN A 223 23.45 23.38 -10.98
CA ASN A 223 22.67 22.45 -11.78
C ASN A 223 22.41 22.94 -13.21
N HIS A 224 22.27 24.25 -13.43
CA HIS A 224 22.11 24.80 -14.78
C HIS A 224 23.42 24.67 -15.57
N ILE A 225 24.54 25.08 -14.98
CA ILE A 225 25.87 25.01 -15.60
C ILE A 225 26.26 23.56 -15.91
N LYS A 226 26.06 22.62 -14.98
CA LYS A 226 26.30 21.18 -15.21
C LYS A 226 25.46 20.61 -16.35
N LYS A 227 24.25 21.14 -16.57
CA LYS A 227 23.36 20.77 -17.69
C LYS A 227 23.66 21.56 -18.97
N ARG A 228 24.76 22.32 -18.99
CA ARG A 228 25.17 23.21 -20.09
C ARG A 228 24.10 24.23 -20.48
N LYS A 229 23.33 24.71 -19.51
CA LYS A 229 22.31 25.74 -19.69
C LYS A 229 22.75 27.03 -19.03
N ILE A 230 22.58 28.15 -19.73
CA ILE A 230 22.76 29.49 -19.18
C ILE A 230 21.62 29.72 -18.16
N PRO A 231 21.92 30.01 -16.88
CA PRO A 231 20.89 30.44 -15.92
C PRO A 231 20.11 31.64 -16.49
N PRO A 232 18.80 31.78 -16.21
CA PRO A 232 18.00 32.86 -16.79
C PRO A 232 18.61 34.24 -16.48
N THR A 233 18.53 35.19 -17.42
CA THR A 233 19.12 36.55 -17.33
C THR A 233 18.77 37.31 -16.04
N ALA A 234 17.58 37.07 -15.49
CA ALA A 234 17.16 37.58 -14.18
C ALA A 234 18.06 37.17 -12.99
N TYR A 235 18.95 36.20 -13.18
CA TYR A 235 19.87 35.69 -12.16
C TYR A 235 21.31 36.14 -12.35
N TRP A 236 21.65 36.91 -13.38
CA TRP A 236 23.04 37.27 -13.69
C TRP A 236 23.50 38.60 -13.12
N ASN A 237 22.77 39.26 -12.22
CA ASN A 237 23.18 40.53 -11.58
C ASN A 237 23.91 41.51 -12.53
N LYS A 238 23.35 41.72 -13.73
CA LYS A 238 23.87 42.62 -14.77
C LYS A 238 25.18 42.17 -15.47
N MET A 239 25.63 40.93 -15.28
CA MET A 239 26.68 40.32 -16.11
C MET A 239 26.05 39.78 -17.41
N MET A 240 26.69 40.04 -18.55
CA MET A 240 26.27 39.48 -19.84
C MET A 240 26.80 38.04 -19.92
N PRO A 241 25.94 37.02 -20.14
CA PRO A 241 26.43 35.67 -20.43
C PRO A 241 27.22 35.68 -21.74
N ALA A 242 28.17 34.75 -21.89
CA ALA A 242 28.93 34.58 -23.13
C ALA A 242 27.97 34.43 -24.32
N GLU A 243 28.23 35.15 -25.41
CA GLU A 243 27.43 35.03 -26.63
C GLU A 243 27.53 33.58 -27.15
N PRO A 244 26.40 32.91 -27.41
CA PRO A 244 26.45 31.60 -28.03
C PRO A 244 27.07 31.76 -29.43
N MET A 245 28.22 31.12 -29.66
CA MET A 245 28.71 30.94 -31.03
C MET A 245 27.67 30.11 -31.79
N ASN A 246 27.11 30.70 -32.85
CA ASN A 246 26.27 30.01 -33.83
C ASN A 246 27.03 28.87 -34.51
#